data_AF-A0AAN6XUN4-F1
#
_entry.id   AF-A0AAN6XUN4-F1
#
_cell.length_a   1.000
_cell.length_b   1.000
_cell.length_c   1.000
_cell.angle_alpha   90.00
_cell.angle_beta   90.00
_cell.angle_gamma   90.00
#
_symmetry.space_group_name_H-M   'P 1'
#
loop_
_entity.id
_entity.type
_entity.pdbx_description
1 polymer ?
#
loop_
_entity_poly.entity_id
_entity_poly.type
_entity_poly.pdbx_seq_one_letter_code
_entity_poly.pdbx_strand_id
1 'polypeptide(L)'
;MMSSNWLGGLSQTFWNTGYMLPSGAPEYPVETFWAERFLKYPNEVISGPILKSEWSMYETRGRSSQKTVEDDRSAKLVTEGLNGYWFPFGGGASKCPGEALASCTVLASVAILITSLRIELVAPGEAAKTQSRQRTLLFGSHAFDRLVPVRVRTRI
;
A
#
# COMPACT_ATOMS: atom_id res chain seq x y z
N MET A 1 -12.12 -17.11 -14.57
CA MET A 1 -11.69 -15.77 -15.01
C MET A 1 -10.28 -15.56 -14.47
N MET A 2 -9.26 -15.55 -15.33
CA MET A 2 -7.88 -15.28 -14.90
C MET A 2 -7.76 -13.78 -14.63
N SER A 3 -7.87 -13.35 -13.37
CA SER A 3 -7.49 -11.99 -13.00
C SER A 3 -6.00 -12.00 -12.70
N SER A 4 -5.20 -11.44 -13.59
CA SER A 4 -3.85 -11.04 -13.25
C SER A 4 -3.96 -9.85 -12.30
N ASN A 5 -4.18 -10.10 -11.00
CA ASN A 5 -4.23 -9.06 -9.97
C ASN A 5 -3.01 -8.12 -10.04
N TRP A 6 -1.90 -8.61 -10.60
CA TRP A 6 -0.70 -7.83 -10.93
C TRP A 6 -0.91 -6.71 -11.98
N LEU A 7 -1.67 -6.96 -13.06
CA LEU A 7 -1.94 -5.96 -14.09
C LEU A 7 -2.80 -4.82 -13.55
N GLY A 8 -3.79 -5.14 -12.72
CA GLY A 8 -4.61 -4.13 -12.05
C GLY A 8 -3.86 -3.38 -10.94
N GLY A 9 -3.12 -4.11 -10.09
CA GLY A 9 -2.44 -3.55 -8.93
C GLY A 9 -1.31 -2.55 -9.22
N LEU A 10 -0.80 -2.53 -10.45
CA LEU A 10 0.26 -1.60 -10.90
C LEU A 10 -0.18 -0.70 -12.06
N SER A 11 -1.48 -0.53 -12.28
CA SER A 11 -1.99 0.34 -13.35
C SER A 11 -1.77 1.82 -13.04
N GLN A 12 -0.84 2.47 -13.75
CA GLN A 12 -0.55 3.91 -13.62
C GLN A 12 -1.74 4.81 -14.01
N THR A 13 -2.68 4.30 -14.82
CA THR A 13 -3.88 5.04 -15.23
C THR A 13 -5.03 4.96 -14.22
N PHE A 14 -4.91 4.10 -13.21
CA PHE A 14 -5.96 3.87 -12.22
C PHE A 14 -5.57 4.31 -10.81
N TRP A 15 -4.35 3.97 -10.38
CA TRP A 15 -3.91 4.27 -9.02
C TRP A 15 -3.47 5.73 -8.88
N ASN A 16 -3.92 6.37 -7.81
CA ASN A 16 -3.48 7.70 -7.44
C ASN A 16 -1.99 7.68 -7.14
N THR A 17 -1.22 8.58 -7.76
CA THR A 17 0.23 8.70 -7.58
C THR A 17 0.65 9.96 -6.82
N GLY A 18 -0.28 10.61 -6.10
CA GLY A 18 -0.02 11.83 -5.35
C GLY A 18 0.11 13.06 -6.25
N TYR A 19 0.80 14.09 -5.77
CA TYR A 19 1.02 15.30 -6.56
C TYR A 19 2.05 15.07 -7.68
N MET A 20 2.02 15.94 -8.69
CA MET A 20 3.09 16.04 -9.68
C MET A 20 4.19 16.95 -9.14
N LEU A 21 5.39 16.40 -9.01
CA LEU A 21 6.58 17.15 -8.59
C LEU A 21 6.97 18.19 -9.65
N PRO A 22 7.73 19.24 -9.29
CA PRO A 22 8.23 20.23 -10.25
C PRO A 22 9.05 19.63 -11.40
N SER A 23 9.63 18.46 -11.19
CA SER A 23 10.35 17.67 -12.21
C SER A 23 9.44 17.00 -13.24
N GLY A 24 8.12 17.01 -13.04
CA GLY A 24 7.15 16.28 -13.86
C GLY A 24 7.00 14.80 -13.50
N ALA A 25 7.64 14.33 -12.43
CA ALA A 25 7.46 12.97 -11.92
C ALA A 25 6.32 12.89 -10.89
N PRO A 26 5.62 11.75 -10.77
CA PRO A 26 4.67 11.53 -9.68
C PRO A 26 5.38 11.47 -8.33
N GLU A 27 4.74 11.99 -7.28
CA GLU A 27 5.24 11.94 -5.91
C GLU A 27 5.33 10.51 -5.36
N TYR A 28 4.31 9.68 -5.66
CA TYR A 28 4.23 8.28 -5.22
C TYR A 28 3.94 7.34 -6.40
N PRO A 29 4.97 6.93 -7.17
CA PRO A 29 4.84 5.93 -8.24
C PRO A 29 4.08 4.67 -7.77
N VAL A 30 3.42 3.97 -8.69
CA VAL A 30 2.61 2.78 -8.34
C VAL A 30 3.48 1.59 -7.90
N GLU A 31 4.73 1.59 -8.30
CA GLU A 31 5.75 0.60 -7.95
C GLU A 31 6.36 0.86 -6.56
N THR A 32 6.08 2.03 -5.98
CA THR A 32 6.57 2.43 -4.65
C THR A 32 5.47 2.23 -3.60
N PHE A 33 5.87 1.68 -2.46
CA PHE A 33 4.97 1.54 -1.32
C PHE A 33 4.55 2.92 -0.77
N TRP A 34 3.25 3.14 -0.68
CA TRP A 34 2.64 4.35 -0.12
C TRP A 34 1.48 3.93 0.78
N ALA A 35 1.66 4.06 2.10
CA ALA A 35 0.71 3.53 3.09
C ALA A 35 -0.64 4.27 3.05
N GLU A 36 -0.60 5.57 2.77
CA GLU A 36 -1.76 6.46 2.79
C GLU A 36 -2.57 6.39 1.48
N ARG A 37 -2.15 5.59 0.49
CA ARG A 37 -2.83 5.47 -0.81
C ARG A 37 -4.31 5.09 -0.66
N PHE A 38 -4.64 4.25 0.32
CA PHE A 38 -6.02 3.82 0.60
C PHE A 38 -6.76 4.75 1.56
N LEU A 39 -6.14 5.85 2.00
CA LEU A 39 -6.73 6.81 2.91
C LEU A 39 -7.32 7.99 2.13
N LYS A 40 -8.57 8.32 2.44
CA LYS A 40 -9.23 9.53 1.97
C LYS A 40 -9.35 10.52 3.12
N TYR A 41 -8.73 11.68 2.93
CA TYR A 41 -8.76 12.79 3.86
C TYR A 41 -9.90 13.75 3.47
N PRO A 42 -10.78 14.16 4.41
CA PRO A 42 -11.88 15.07 4.11
C PRO A 42 -11.45 16.40 3.51
N ASN A 43 -10.27 16.89 3.92
CA ASN A 43 -9.73 18.20 3.54
C ASN A 43 -8.89 18.15 2.26
N GLU A 44 -8.72 16.99 1.64
CA GLU A 44 -7.87 16.82 0.46
C GLU A 44 -8.63 16.14 -0.68
N VAL A 45 -8.93 16.96 -1.70
CA VAL A 45 -9.71 16.51 -2.84
C VAL A 45 -8.99 15.43 -3.62
N ILE A 46 -7.66 15.41 -3.69
CA ILE A 46 -6.92 14.38 -4.45
C ILE A 46 -6.69 13.07 -3.68
N SER A 47 -7.04 13.00 -2.39
CA SER A 47 -6.78 11.82 -1.56
C SER A 47 -7.62 10.60 -1.97
N GLY A 48 -7.17 9.43 -1.52
CA GLY A 48 -7.75 8.13 -1.83
C GLY A 48 -7.04 7.41 -2.98
N PRO A 49 -7.41 6.14 -3.22
CA PRO A 49 -6.65 5.24 -4.08
C PRO A 49 -6.82 5.46 -5.57
N ILE A 50 -7.93 6.06 -6.00
CA ILE A 50 -8.29 6.22 -7.41
C ILE A 50 -7.72 7.53 -7.93
N LEU A 51 -7.00 7.44 -9.06
CA LEU A 51 -6.46 8.59 -9.78
C LEU A 51 -7.59 9.54 -10.16
N LYS A 52 -7.44 10.81 -9.81
CA LYS A 52 -8.38 11.87 -10.18
C LYS A 52 -7.86 12.61 -11.40
N SER A 53 -8.75 13.25 -12.15
CA SER A 53 -8.40 13.92 -13.41
C SER A 53 -7.20 14.85 -13.25
N GLU A 54 -6.33 14.93 -14.26
CA GLU A 54 -5.10 15.74 -14.26
C GLU A 54 -5.33 17.20 -13.82
N TRP A 55 -6.52 17.75 -14.12
CA TRP A 55 -6.92 19.08 -13.69
C TRP A 55 -6.90 19.28 -12.17
N SER A 56 -7.36 18.28 -11.42
CA SER A 56 -7.42 18.30 -9.94
C SER A 56 -6.04 18.23 -9.30
N MET A 57 -5.07 17.59 -9.97
CA MET A 57 -3.67 17.57 -9.55
C MET A 57 -2.99 18.92 -9.74
N TYR A 58 -3.35 19.65 -10.81
CA TYR A 58 -2.79 20.97 -11.11
C TYR A 58 -3.30 22.04 -10.16
N GLU A 59 -4.58 21.98 -9.79
CA GLU A 59 -5.24 22.91 -8.87
C GLU A 59 -4.66 22.89 -7.45
N THR A 60 -4.03 21.78 -7.07
CA THR A 60 -3.53 21.55 -5.71
C THR A 60 -2.00 21.62 -5.62
N ARG A 61 -1.34 22.14 -6.68
CA ARG A 61 0.11 22.38 -6.69
C ARG A 61 0.53 23.23 -5.49
N GLY A 62 1.38 22.65 -4.62
CA GLY A 62 1.97 23.34 -3.47
C GLY A 62 1.50 22.85 -2.10
N ARG A 63 0.64 21.83 -2.02
CA ARG A 63 0.10 21.29 -0.76
C ARG A 63 0.57 19.87 -0.41
N SER A 64 1.84 19.54 -0.67
CA SER A 64 2.47 18.37 -0.03
C SER A 64 2.87 18.76 1.39
N SER A 65 1.90 18.80 2.30
CA SER A 65 2.18 18.85 3.73
C SER A 65 2.18 17.42 4.25
N GLN A 66 3.26 17.02 4.93
CA GLN A 66 3.23 15.82 5.77
C GLN A 66 1.94 15.85 6.61
N LYS A 67 1.19 14.74 6.57
CA LYS A 67 -0.04 14.61 7.35
C LYS A 67 0.31 14.58 8.84
N THR A 68 -0.45 15.33 9.64
CA THR A 68 -0.29 15.27 11.09
C THR A 68 -1.12 14.13 11.68
N VAL A 69 -0.87 13.80 12.95
CA VAL A 69 -1.66 12.80 13.68
C VAL A 69 -3.14 13.17 13.71
N GLU A 70 -3.46 14.47 13.74
CA GLU A 70 -4.82 14.99 13.72
C GLU A 70 -5.50 14.77 12.36
N ASP A 71 -4.78 14.96 11.26
CA ASP A 71 -5.29 14.67 9.92
C ASP A 71 -5.63 13.18 9.79
N ASP A 72 -4.73 12.30 10.26
CA ASP A 72 -4.91 10.85 10.20
C ASP A 72 -6.11 10.35 11.01
N ARG A 73 -6.47 11.03 12.12
CA ARG A 73 -7.70 10.71 12.87
C ARG A 73 -8.97 10.90 12.05
N SER A 74 -8.94 11.81 11.08
CA SER A 74 -10.08 12.10 10.20
C SER A 74 -10.07 11.26 8.92
N ALA A 75 -8.96 10.57 8.63
CA ALA A 75 -8.78 9.77 7.45
C ALA A 75 -9.72 8.56 7.45
N LYS A 76 -10.29 8.25 6.29
CA LYS A 76 -11.14 7.07 6.10
C LYS A 76 -10.44 6.10 5.17
N LEU A 77 -10.39 4.82 5.56
CA LEU A 77 -9.98 3.76 4.67
C LEU A 77 -11.02 3.60 3.56
N VAL A 78 -10.59 3.64 2.30
CA VAL A 78 -11.46 3.52 1.13
C VAL A 78 -11.03 2.31 0.31
N THR A 79 -11.95 1.36 0.18
CA THR A 79 -11.82 0.19 -0.70
C THR A 79 -12.92 0.14 -1.77
N GLU A 80 -13.90 1.05 -1.68
CA GLU A 80 -14.97 1.20 -2.65
C GLU A 80 -14.42 1.67 -4.01
N GLY A 81 -14.98 1.13 -5.10
CA GLY A 81 -14.56 1.50 -6.46
C GLY A 81 -13.27 0.83 -6.95
N LEU A 82 -12.64 -0.04 -6.15
CA LEU A 82 -11.41 -0.77 -6.54
C LEU A 82 -11.66 -2.10 -7.27
N ASN A 83 -12.91 -2.35 -7.64
CA ASN A 83 -13.32 -3.52 -8.39
C ASN A 83 -12.54 -3.58 -9.72
N GLY A 84 -11.87 -4.71 -9.97
CA GLY A 84 -11.05 -4.90 -11.16
C GLY A 84 -9.55 -4.67 -10.92
N TYR A 85 -9.20 -3.90 -9.89
CA TYR A 85 -7.82 -3.45 -9.65
C TYR A 85 -7.25 -3.95 -8.32
N TRP A 86 -8.10 -4.22 -7.32
CA TRP A 86 -7.69 -4.65 -5.99
C TRP A 86 -8.45 -5.91 -5.52
N PHE A 87 -7.77 -7.06 -5.54
CA PHE A 87 -8.32 -8.35 -5.10
C PHE A 87 -7.33 -9.15 -4.25
N PRO A 88 -6.91 -8.65 -3.08
CA PRO A 88 -5.91 -9.32 -2.23
C PRO A 88 -6.35 -10.72 -1.78
N PHE A 89 -7.65 -10.95 -1.70
CA PHE A 89 -8.27 -12.22 -1.30
C PHE A 89 -9.04 -12.90 -2.45
N GLY A 90 -8.77 -12.51 -3.70
CA GLY A 90 -9.55 -12.96 -4.87
C GLY A 90 -10.94 -12.33 -4.95
N GLY A 91 -11.78 -12.84 -5.86
CA GLY A 91 -13.12 -12.33 -6.11
C GLY A 91 -14.08 -13.40 -6.63
N GLY A 92 -15.39 -13.09 -6.61
CA GLY A 92 -16.45 -14.00 -7.07
C GLY A 92 -16.54 -15.29 -6.25
N ALA A 93 -16.86 -16.40 -6.92
CA ALA A 93 -17.03 -17.71 -6.28
C ALA A 93 -15.74 -18.30 -5.69
N SER A 94 -14.57 -17.79 -6.10
CA SER A 94 -13.25 -18.21 -5.60
C SER A 94 -12.63 -17.21 -4.63
N LYS A 95 -13.44 -16.32 -4.03
CA LYS A 95 -12.97 -15.41 -2.97
C LYS A 95 -12.56 -16.22 -1.74
N CYS A 96 -11.46 -15.85 -1.10
CA CYS A 96 -10.96 -16.53 0.10
C CYS A 96 -12.01 -16.43 1.22
N PRO A 97 -12.54 -17.56 1.73
CA PRO A 97 -13.50 -17.54 2.83
C PRO A 97 -12.87 -17.07 4.16
N GLY A 98 -11.54 -17.10 4.25
CA GLY A 98 -10.78 -16.66 5.41
C GLY A 98 -10.41 -15.17 5.43
N GLU A 99 -10.90 -14.33 4.51
CA GLU A 99 -10.54 -12.90 4.42
C GLU A 99 -10.69 -12.15 5.75
N ALA A 100 -11.84 -12.33 6.43
CA ALA A 100 -12.09 -11.65 7.70
C ALA A 100 -11.11 -12.08 8.78
N LEU A 101 -10.87 -13.39 8.92
CA LEU A 101 -9.92 -13.94 9.87
C LEU A 101 -8.50 -13.47 9.56
N ALA A 102 -8.06 -13.59 8.30
CA ALA A 102 -6.73 -13.18 7.87
C ALA A 102 -6.49 -11.68 8.12
N SER A 103 -7.46 -10.83 7.81
CA SER A 103 -7.36 -9.39 8.04
C SER A 103 -7.21 -9.06 9.53
N CYS A 104 -8.04 -9.67 10.38
CA CYS A 104 -7.94 -9.51 11.83
C CYS A 104 -6.61 -10.04 12.37
N THR A 105 -6.15 -11.21 11.92
CA THR A 105 -4.88 -11.80 12.35
C THR A 105 -3.70 -10.94 11.96
N VAL A 106 -3.64 -10.42 10.73
CA VAL A 106 -2.57 -9.52 10.27
C VAL A 106 -2.55 -8.25 11.10
N LEU A 107 -3.71 -7.60 11.27
CA LEU A 107 -3.81 -6.35 12.03
C LEU A 107 -3.41 -6.53 13.50
N ALA A 108 -3.94 -7.56 14.16
CA ALA A 108 -3.60 -7.87 15.54
C ALA A 108 -2.12 -8.22 15.71
N SER A 109 -1.55 -9.01 14.79
CA SER A 109 -0.13 -9.36 14.81
C SER A 109 0.75 -8.12 14.67
N VAL A 110 0.46 -7.25 13.69
CA VAL A 110 1.22 -6.00 13.51
C VAL A 110 1.09 -5.11 14.74
N ALA A 111 -0.12 -4.96 15.31
CA ALA A 111 -0.34 -4.18 16.52
C ALA A 111 0.51 -4.70 17.70
N ILE A 112 0.59 -6.02 17.90
CA ILE A 112 1.44 -6.62 18.94
C ILE A 112 2.92 -6.36 18.64
N LEU A 113 3.36 -6.58 17.39
CA LEU A 113 4.76 -6.39 17.00
C LEU A 113 5.22 -4.94 17.21
N ILE A 114 4.43 -3.94 16.83
CA ILE A 114 4.83 -2.52 16.95
C ILE A 114 4.79 -2.01 18.39
N THR A 115 3.89 -2.56 19.23
CA THR A 115 3.74 -2.15 20.63
C THR A 115 4.74 -2.85 21.55
N SER A 116 5.04 -4.12 21.27
CA SER A 116 5.83 -4.98 22.17
C SER A 116 7.29 -5.13 21.74
N LEU A 117 7.61 -4.88 20.47
CA LEU A 117 8.96 -5.12 19.94
C LEU A 117 9.56 -3.88 19.28
N ARG A 118 10.89 -3.79 19.34
CA ARG A 118 11.72 -2.92 18.53
C ARG A 118 12.42 -3.78 17.49
N ILE A 119 12.06 -3.55 16.23
CA ILE A 119 12.55 -4.30 15.08
C ILE A 119 13.42 -3.35 14.24
N GLU A 120 14.67 -3.71 14.02
CA GLU A 120 15.64 -2.93 13.24
C GLU A 120 16.22 -3.78 12.11
N LEU A 121 16.40 -3.20 10.92
CA LEU A 121 17.10 -3.85 9.82
C LEU A 121 18.60 -3.91 10.14
N VAL A 122 19.21 -5.10 10.03
CA VAL A 122 20.66 -5.25 10.27
C VAL A 122 21.48 -4.65 9.15
N ALA A 123 21.02 -4.81 7.90
CA ALA A 123 21.68 -4.31 6.70
C ALA A 123 20.65 -3.67 5.75
N PRO A 124 20.25 -2.40 5.98
CA PRO A 124 19.21 -1.74 5.19
C PRO A 124 19.51 -1.68 3.69
N GLY A 125 20.78 -1.44 3.32
CA GLY A 125 21.19 -1.38 1.91
C GLY A 125 21.07 -2.72 1.17
N GLU A 126 21.29 -3.84 1.86
CA GLU A 126 21.08 -5.17 1.27
C GLU A 126 19.60 -5.56 1.28
N ALA A 127 18.86 -5.17 2.32
CA ALA A 127 17.41 -5.36 2.39
C ALA A 127 16.70 -4.68 1.22
N ALA A 128 17.13 -3.47 0.83
CA ALA A 128 16.57 -2.73 -0.30
C ALA A 128 16.78 -3.42 -1.67
N LYS A 129 17.76 -4.33 -1.78
CA LYS A 129 18.02 -5.11 -3.01
C LYS A 129 17.15 -6.37 -3.10
N THR A 130 16.30 -6.62 -2.11
CA THR A 130 15.39 -7.78 -2.10
C THR A 130 14.37 -7.64 -3.21
N GLN A 131 14.20 -8.69 -4.00
CA GLN A 131 13.26 -8.74 -5.11
C GLN A 131 12.22 -9.83 -4.92
N SER A 132 11.07 -9.67 -5.56
CA SER A 132 10.04 -10.70 -5.62
C SER A 132 10.51 -11.90 -6.45
N ARG A 133 10.39 -13.12 -5.92
CA ARG A 133 10.43 -14.35 -6.71
C ARG A 133 9.04 -14.56 -7.33
N GLN A 134 8.84 -13.94 -8.48
CA GLN A 134 7.57 -13.93 -9.22
C GLN A 134 7.05 -15.32 -9.66
N ARG A 135 7.84 -16.40 -9.51
CA ARG A 135 7.45 -17.75 -9.95
C ARG A 135 6.30 -18.37 -9.14
N THR A 136 5.94 -17.81 -7.98
CA THR A 136 4.88 -18.35 -7.10
C THR A 136 3.57 -17.55 -7.13
N LEU A 137 3.48 -16.51 -7.98
CA LEU A 137 2.35 -15.56 -8.01
C LEU A 137 0.98 -16.19 -8.25
N LEU A 138 0.91 -17.38 -8.85
CA LEU A 138 -0.37 -18.08 -9.10
C LEU A 138 -0.99 -18.70 -7.84
N PHE A 139 -0.23 -18.83 -6.75
CA PHE A 139 -0.67 -19.50 -5.51
C PHE A 139 -0.96 -18.53 -4.37
N GLY A 140 -1.00 -17.21 -4.64
CA GLY A 140 -1.25 -16.18 -3.62
C GLY A 140 -0.10 -15.98 -2.62
N SER A 141 0.99 -16.74 -2.73
CA SER A 141 2.19 -16.55 -1.92
C SER A 141 3.19 -15.66 -2.66
N HIS A 142 3.60 -14.57 -1.99
CA HIS A 142 4.69 -13.73 -2.45
C HIS A 142 5.98 -14.23 -1.81
N ALA A 143 6.85 -14.85 -2.61
CA ALA A 143 8.19 -15.24 -2.16
C ALA A 143 9.20 -14.14 -2.49
N PHE A 144 10.22 -13.98 -1.65
CA PHE A 144 11.35 -13.09 -1.91
C PHE A 144 12.58 -13.88 -2.33
N ASP A 145 13.52 -13.21 -3.01
CA ASP A 145 14.72 -13.84 -3.55
C ASP A 145 15.79 -14.15 -2.50
N ARG A 146 15.75 -13.45 -1.37
CA ARG A 146 16.71 -13.52 -0.26
C ARG A 146 16.02 -13.31 1.09
N LEU A 147 16.73 -13.68 2.15
CA LEU A 147 16.34 -13.39 3.53
C LEU A 147 16.74 -11.95 3.89
N VAL A 148 15.91 -11.28 4.69
CA VAL A 148 16.20 -9.94 5.23
C VAL A 148 16.53 -10.06 6.72
N PRO A 149 17.80 -9.85 7.13
CA PRO A 149 18.19 -9.98 8.53
C PRO A 149 17.63 -8.81 9.35
N VAL A 150 16.94 -9.16 10.45
CA VAL A 150 16.36 -8.22 11.40
C VAL A 150 16.90 -8.45 12.80
N ARG A 151 17.09 -7.38 13.56
CA ARG A 151 17.36 -7.41 14.98
C ARG A 151 16.08 -7.11 15.72
N VAL A 152 15.71 -7.99 16.66
CA VAL A 152 14.49 -7.85 17.45
C VAL A 152 14.86 -7.69 18.91
N ARG A 153 14.23 -6.74 19.58
CA ARG A 153 14.32 -6.50 21.03
C ARG A 153 12.91 -6.30 21.58
N THR A 154 12.68 -6.66 22.84
CA THR A 154 11.45 -6.27 23.53
C THR A 154 11.46 -4.76 23.80
N ARG A 155 10.30 -4.13 23.72
CA ARG A 155 10.07 -2.81 24.32
C ARG A 155 9.71 -3.04 25.77
N ILE A 156 10.56 -2.56 26.68
CA ILE A 156 10.29 -2.54 28.13
C ILE A 156 9.49 -1.28 28.42
#